data_AF-A0A9E4KRB0-F1
#
_entry.id   AF-A0A9E4KRB0-F1
#
_cell.length_a   1.000
_cell.length_b   1.000
_cell.length_c   1.000
_cell.angle_alpha   90.00
_cell.angle_beta   90.00
_cell.angle_gamma   90.00
#
_symmetry.space_group_name_H-M   'P 1'
#
loop_
_entity.id
_entity.type
_entity.pdbx_description
1 polymer ?
#
loop_
_entity_poly.entity_id
_entity_poly.type
_entity_poly.pdbx_seq_one_letter_code
_entity_poly.pdbx_strand_id
1 'polypeptide(L)'
;MTRTKRSPQVDVLPSTGLSCNEVPVIAHLKAQLDSGRDWCEALLEAVGQWTMADEEYNGRTYSYLLLGEAFDWLLLAERLCSELDGAIPGEAKEDLLFRGKLPESFTAERFRVLIGHSKHRAFLNYWYGVVIEEALQLKTEEELRKQHHARGFPDTDDLTEEVFAKLYEGGREELFRDFLKETYKKRRASRSLSDLKEFTYWLFKRRVRIWDPARVASDTRKGLVRLGELRSSDCYLGS
;
A
#
# COMPACT_ATOMS: atom_id res chain seq x y z
N MET A 1 -12.17 50.98 -35.86
CA MET A 1 -11.15 51.24 -34.83
C MET A 1 -11.74 50.89 -33.46
N THR A 2 -11.58 49.63 -33.04
CA THR A 2 -12.06 49.15 -31.74
C THR A 2 -10.97 48.28 -31.13
N ARG A 3 -10.51 48.73 -29.97
CA ARG A 3 -9.34 48.24 -29.23
C ARG A 3 -9.74 47.04 -28.39
N THR A 4 -9.41 45.82 -28.85
CA THR A 4 -9.56 44.59 -28.07
C THR A 4 -8.53 44.59 -26.93
N LYS A 5 -9.01 44.67 -25.69
CA LYS A 5 -8.20 44.50 -24.47
C LYS A 5 -7.68 43.05 -24.42
N ARG A 6 -6.36 42.87 -24.41
CA ARG A 6 -5.71 41.63 -23.95
C ARG A 6 -5.88 41.53 -22.44
N SER A 7 -6.50 40.44 -21.98
CA SER A 7 -6.48 40.02 -20.58
C SER A 7 -5.08 39.51 -20.23
N PRO A 8 -4.58 39.68 -18.99
CA PRO A 8 -3.24 39.25 -18.62
C PRO A 8 -3.21 37.73 -18.43
N GLN A 9 -2.15 37.15 -18.99
CA GLN A 9 -1.74 35.77 -18.79
C GLN A 9 -1.35 35.60 -17.31
N VAL A 10 -2.06 34.74 -16.59
CA VAL A 10 -1.75 34.38 -15.20
C VAL A 10 -0.66 33.33 -15.26
N ASP A 11 0.57 33.74 -14.95
CA ASP A 11 1.68 32.82 -14.73
C ASP A 11 1.37 31.95 -13.51
N VAL A 12 1.07 30.67 -13.77
CA VAL A 12 0.97 29.65 -12.73
C VAL A 12 2.40 29.30 -12.32
N LEU A 13 2.86 29.92 -11.24
CA LEU A 13 4.05 29.45 -10.52
C LEU A 13 3.74 28.04 -9.97
N PRO A 14 4.64 27.06 -10.15
CA PRO A 14 4.47 25.74 -9.53
C PRO A 14 4.56 25.91 -8.01
N SER A 15 3.50 25.46 -7.33
CA SER A 15 3.41 25.40 -5.87
C SER A 15 4.42 24.39 -5.32
N THR A 16 5.66 24.83 -5.18
CA THR A 16 6.67 24.17 -4.34
C THR A 16 6.33 24.50 -2.89
N GLY A 17 5.29 23.84 -2.38
CA GLY A 17 5.07 23.72 -0.94
C GLY A 17 6.14 22.80 -0.37
N LEU A 18 7.35 23.33 -0.17
CA LEU A 18 8.42 22.65 0.56
C LEU A 18 7.91 22.33 1.96
N SER A 19 7.61 21.05 2.20
CA SER A 19 7.36 20.54 3.54
C SER A 19 8.67 20.59 4.34
N CYS A 20 8.57 21.01 5.60
CA CYS A 20 9.70 21.25 6.49
C CYS A 20 10.60 20.00 6.74
N ASN A 21 10.15 18.80 6.40
CA ASN A 21 10.85 17.54 6.73
C ASN A 21 11.30 16.70 5.53
N GLU A 22 10.84 16.97 4.31
CA GLU A 22 11.23 16.21 3.10
C GLU A 22 12.71 16.42 2.76
N VAL A 23 13.11 17.68 2.60
CA VAL A 23 14.46 18.05 2.16
C VAL A 23 15.56 17.60 3.13
N PRO A 24 15.41 17.77 4.46
CA PRO A 24 16.42 17.30 5.41
C PRO A 24 16.62 15.79 5.39
N VAL A 25 15.54 14.99 5.29
CA VAL A 25 15.63 13.53 5.31
C VAL A 25 16.28 13.00 4.03
N ILE A 26 15.90 13.53 2.86
CA ILE A 26 16.50 13.13 1.58
C ILE A 26 17.98 13.54 1.52
N ALA A 27 18.33 14.74 1.97
CA ALA A 27 19.72 15.20 2.01
C ALA A 27 20.57 14.33 2.96
N HIS A 28 20.01 13.97 4.12
CA HIS A 28 20.68 13.08 5.06
C HIS A 28 20.88 11.68 4.47
N LEU A 29 19.86 11.13 3.82
CA LEU A 29 19.93 9.84 3.14
C LEU A 29 21.02 9.82 2.07
N LYS A 30 21.08 10.82 1.19
CA LYS A 30 22.13 10.93 0.16
C LYS A 30 23.53 10.98 0.79
N ALA A 31 23.72 11.80 1.82
CA ALA A 31 25.00 11.90 2.52
C ALA A 31 25.43 10.58 3.17
N GLN A 32 24.51 9.79 3.72
CA GLN A 32 24.83 8.47 4.27
C GLN A 32 25.32 7.50 3.17
N LEU A 33 24.68 7.50 2.00
CA LEU A 33 25.09 6.65 0.87
C LEU A 33 26.45 7.06 0.31
N ASP A 34 26.70 8.37 0.17
CA ASP A 34 28.00 8.89 -0.28
C ASP A 34 29.14 8.53 0.68
N SER A 35 28.83 8.38 1.97
CA SER A 35 29.80 7.93 2.99
C SER A 35 30.10 6.43 2.97
N GLY A 36 29.46 5.66 2.08
CA GLY A 36 29.63 4.22 1.94
C GLY A 36 28.83 3.39 2.94
N ARG A 37 27.80 3.97 3.55
CA ARG A 37 26.90 3.24 4.45
C ARG A 37 26.06 2.22 3.68
N ASP A 38 25.67 1.13 4.34
CA ASP A 38 24.71 0.18 3.81
C ASP A 38 23.40 0.89 3.42
N TRP A 39 22.99 0.71 2.17
CA TRP A 39 21.85 1.41 1.59
C TRP A 39 20.52 1.01 2.24
N CYS A 40 20.40 -0.24 2.69
CA CYS A 40 19.18 -0.76 3.28
C CYS A 40 18.97 -0.18 4.68
N GLU A 41 20.04 -0.08 5.48
CA GLU A 41 19.99 0.63 6.75
C GLU A 41 19.64 2.10 6.56
N ALA A 42 20.34 2.80 5.67
CA ALA A 42 20.12 4.23 5.43
C ALA A 42 18.67 4.51 4.99
N LEU A 43 18.14 3.68 4.08
CA LEU A 43 16.76 3.79 3.60
C LEU A 43 15.74 3.59 4.74
N LEU A 44 15.92 2.56 5.58
CA LEU A 44 14.98 2.27 6.67
C LEU A 44 15.03 3.33 7.78
N GLU A 45 16.18 3.94 8.03
CA GLU A 45 16.26 5.11 8.91
C GLU A 45 15.51 6.30 8.33
N ALA A 46 15.67 6.57 7.03
CA ALA A 46 14.94 7.65 6.36
C ALA A 46 13.41 7.40 6.42
N VAL A 47 12.97 6.15 6.22
CA VAL A 47 11.58 5.71 6.44
C VAL A 47 11.11 5.98 7.87
N GLY A 48 11.99 5.74 8.86
CA GLY A 48 11.75 6.02 10.28
C GLY A 48 11.60 7.50 10.60
N GLN A 49 12.41 8.35 9.96
CA GLN A 49 12.41 9.80 10.16
C GLN A 49 11.31 10.53 9.38
N TRP A 50 10.75 9.91 8.36
CA TRP A 50 9.72 10.54 7.52
C TRP A 50 8.42 10.82 8.30
N THR A 51 7.96 12.07 8.30
CA THR A 51 6.79 12.47 9.12
C THR A 51 5.51 12.69 8.34
N MET A 52 5.55 12.76 7.01
CA MET A 52 4.38 13.06 6.20
C MET A 52 3.51 11.81 6.03
N ALA A 53 2.18 12.00 6.16
CA ALA A 53 1.20 10.94 5.91
C ALA A 53 0.92 10.77 4.41
N ASP A 54 1.00 11.85 3.65
CA ASP A 54 0.83 11.90 2.22
C ASP A 54 1.63 13.08 1.64
N GLU A 55 1.88 13.03 0.33
CA GLU A 55 2.48 14.13 -0.42
C GLU A 55 2.07 14.10 -1.90
N GLU A 56 2.28 15.21 -2.60
CA GLU A 56 2.16 15.29 -4.06
C GLU A 56 3.56 15.49 -4.65
N TYR A 57 4.02 14.50 -5.43
CA TYR A 57 5.34 14.53 -6.06
C TYR A 57 5.24 14.11 -7.52
N ASN A 58 5.80 14.93 -8.42
CA ASN A 58 5.76 14.74 -9.87
C ASN A 58 4.34 14.46 -10.42
N GLY A 59 3.34 15.16 -9.89
CA GLY A 59 1.94 15.01 -10.30
C GLY A 59 1.27 13.70 -9.86
N ARG A 60 1.93 12.91 -9.01
CA ARG A 60 1.37 11.72 -8.34
C ARG A 60 1.18 12.02 -6.86
N THR A 61 0.01 11.68 -6.34
CA THR A 61 -0.24 11.67 -4.89
C THR A 61 0.26 10.36 -4.30
N TYR A 62 1.16 10.44 -3.33
CA TYR A 62 1.60 9.33 -2.49
C TYR A 62 0.86 9.42 -1.15
N SER A 63 0.14 8.36 -0.77
CA SER A 63 -0.52 8.27 0.53
C SER A 63 0.09 7.12 1.30
N TYR A 64 0.97 7.46 2.24
CA TYR A 64 1.77 6.51 3.00
C TYR A 64 0.99 5.93 4.18
N LEU A 65 0.07 6.70 4.76
CA LEU A 65 -0.67 6.33 5.97
C LEU A 65 -2.17 6.24 5.70
N LEU A 66 -2.65 5.03 5.41
CA LEU A 66 -4.04 4.74 5.07
C LEU A 66 -4.94 4.86 6.30
N LEU A 67 -6.04 5.61 6.18
CA LEU A 67 -6.96 5.94 7.29
C LEU A 67 -6.27 6.44 8.57
N GLY A 68 -5.07 7.01 8.46
CA GLY A 68 -4.28 7.46 9.62
C GLY A 68 -3.66 6.35 10.48
N GLU A 69 -3.76 5.07 10.08
CA GLU A 69 -3.39 3.94 10.94
C GLU A 69 -2.48 2.90 10.26
N ALA A 70 -2.62 2.67 8.95
CA ALA A 70 -1.90 1.62 8.22
C ALA A 70 -0.80 2.22 7.34
N PHE A 71 0.45 1.89 7.64
CA PHE A 71 1.63 2.46 6.98
C PHE A 71 2.14 1.58 5.84
N ASP A 72 1.99 2.07 4.61
CA ASP A 72 2.57 1.48 3.39
C ASP A 72 4.02 1.94 3.22
N TRP A 73 4.93 1.26 3.93
CA TRP A 73 6.35 1.61 3.93
C TRP A 73 7.02 1.36 2.57
N LEU A 74 6.51 0.44 1.76
CA LEU A 74 7.06 0.17 0.42
C LEU A 74 6.76 1.31 -0.54
N LEU A 75 5.57 1.93 -0.44
CA LEU A 75 5.27 3.14 -1.20
C LEU A 75 6.21 4.29 -0.83
N LEU A 76 6.56 4.44 0.45
CA LEU A 76 7.57 5.42 0.87
C LEU A 76 8.97 5.04 0.38
N ALA A 77 9.33 3.77 0.43
CA ALA A 77 10.59 3.29 -0.11
C ALA A 77 10.70 3.57 -1.61
N GLU A 78 9.63 3.37 -2.39
CA GLU A 78 9.55 3.72 -3.82
C GLU A 78 9.88 5.21 -4.04
N ARG A 79 9.22 6.10 -3.27
CA ARG A 79 9.46 7.54 -3.32
C ARG A 79 10.90 7.90 -2.99
N LEU A 80 11.45 7.35 -1.90
CA LEU A 80 12.82 7.66 -1.49
C LEU A 80 13.81 7.14 -2.54
N CYS A 81 13.61 5.94 -3.06
CA CYS A 81 14.42 5.35 -4.11
C CYS A 81 14.36 6.09 -5.45
N SER A 82 13.37 6.96 -5.68
CA SER A 82 13.32 7.82 -6.88
C SER A 82 14.29 8.99 -6.80
N GLU A 83 14.83 9.30 -5.62
CA GLU A 83 15.83 10.36 -5.41
C GLU A 83 17.27 9.83 -5.42
N LEU A 84 17.44 8.50 -5.45
CA LEU A 84 18.70 7.80 -5.22
C LEU A 84 19.29 7.19 -6.51
N ASP A 85 19.23 7.94 -7.62
CA ASP A 85 19.66 7.47 -8.93
C ASP A 85 21.09 6.89 -8.89
N GLY A 86 21.17 5.57 -9.10
CA GLY A 86 22.44 4.82 -9.16
C GLY A 86 23.06 4.41 -7.82
N ALA A 87 22.49 4.81 -6.68
CA ALA A 87 23.06 4.49 -5.37
C ALA A 87 22.71 3.07 -4.87
N ILE A 88 21.64 2.48 -5.40
CA ILE A 88 21.19 1.13 -5.04
C ILE A 88 21.39 0.21 -6.25
N PRO A 89 21.96 -1.00 -6.08
CA PRO A 89 22.05 -1.98 -7.16
C PRO A 89 20.67 -2.28 -7.76
N GLY A 90 20.58 -2.38 -9.10
CA GLY A 90 19.31 -2.56 -9.80
C GLY A 90 18.51 -3.78 -9.32
N GLU A 91 19.16 -4.93 -9.18
CA GLU A 91 18.56 -6.17 -8.66
C GLU A 91 18.02 -6.00 -7.24
N ALA A 92 18.80 -5.35 -6.36
CA ALA A 92 18.37 -5.09 -4.99
C ALA A 92 17.18 -4.11 -4.92
N LYS A 93 17.16 -3.11 -5.80
CA LYS A 93 16.03 -2.17 -5.93
C LYS A 93 14.78 -2.88 -6.43
N GLU A 94 14.91 -3.79 -7.40
CA GLU A 94 13.79 -4.59 -7.91
C GLU A 94 13.24 -5.54 -6.84
N ASP A 95 14.12 -6.28 -6.16
CA ASP A 95 13.73 -7.19 -5.07
C ASP A 95 13.02 -6.46 -3.94
N LEU A 96 13.49 -5.26 -3.59
CA LEU A 96 12.82 -4.43 -2.60
C LEU A 96 11.44 -3.96 -3.09
N LEU A 97 11.38 -3.25 -4.23
CA LEU A 97 10.18 -2.52 -4.64
C LEU A 97 9.08 -3.43 -5.19
N PHE A 98 9.44 -4.54 -5.83
CA PHE A 98 8.46 -5.46 -6.43
C PHE A 98 8.21 -6.70 -5.58
N ARG A 99 9.23 -7.21 -4.86
CA ARG A 99 9.07 -8.42 -4.03
C ARG A 99 8.94 -8.13 -2.55
N GLY A 100 9.15 -6.88 -2.12
CA GLY A 100 9.18 -6.52 -0.70
C GLY A 100 10.29 -7.24 0.07
N LYS A 101 11.36 -7.67 -0.62
CA LYS A 101 12.46 -8.43 -0.02
C LYS A 101 13.57 -7.49 0.40
N LEU A 102 13.88 -7.49 1.69
CA LEU A 102 15.11 -6.90 2.21
C LEU A 102 16.27 -7.90 2.03
N PRO A 103 17.54 -7.43 2.03
CA PRO A 103 18.70 -8.32 2.02
C PRO A 103 18.62 -9.40 3.10
N GLU A 104 19.14 -10.60 2.83
CA GLU A 104 19.04 -11.74 3.77
C GLU A 104 19.70 -11.47 5.14
N SER A 105 20.66 -10.54 5.19
CA SER A 105 21.30 -10.07 6.42
C SER A 105 20.37 -9.26 7.34
N PHE A 106 19.18 -8.87 6.87
CA PHE A 106 18.24 -8.04 7.61
C PHE A 106 17.26 -8.86 8.43
N THR A 107 17.26 -8.65 9.75
CA THR A 107 16.32 -9.29 10.66
C THR A 107 15.09 -8.42 10.89
N ALA A 108 13.96 -9.06 11.24
CA ALA A 108 12.74 -8.35 11.61
C ALA A 108 12.95 -7.38 12.80
N GLU A 109 13.85 -7.72 13.73
CA GLU A 109 14.18 -6.85 14.86
C GLU A 109 14.95 -5.60 14.41
N ARG A 110 15.94 -5.73 13.50
CA ARG A 110 16.63 -4.55 12.93
C ARG A 110 15.64 -3.66 12.19
N PHE A 111 14.74 -4.24 11.39
CA PHE A 111 13.69 -3.49 10.71
C PHE A 111 12.84 -2.68 11.71
N ARG A 112 12.36 -3.31 12.78
CA ARG A 112 11.57 -2.66 13.83
C ARG A 112 12.32 -1.51 14.51
N VAL A 113 13.59 -1.70 14.82
CA VAL A 113 14.42 -0.67 15.48
C VAL A 113 14.58 0.56 14.58
N LEU A 114 14.87 0.36 13.29
CA LEU A 114 15.17 1.47 12.37
C LEU A 114 13.93 2.31 12.01
N ILE A 115 12.79 1.66 11.76
CA ILE A 115 11.56 2.40 11.46
C ILE A 115 10.90 2.97 12.72
N GLY A 116 11.25 2.44 13.89
CA GLY A 116 10.70 2.85 15.19
C GLY A 116 9.36 2.20 15.52
N HIS A 117 9.06 2.15 16.83
CA HIS A 117 7.93 1.39 17.36
C HIS A 117 6.56 1.81 16.80
N SER A 118 6.32 3.11 16.65
CA SER A 118 5.05 3.64 16.16
C SER A 118 4.79 3.23 14.70
N LYS A 119 5.77 3.44 13.81
CA LYS A 119 5.68 3.04 12.41
C LYS A 119 5.66 1.54 12.24
N HIS A 120 6.36 0.79 13.08
CA HIS A 120 6.28 -0.68 13.07
C HIS A 120 4.85 -1.17 13.38
N ARG A 121 4.18 -0.57 14.37
CA ARG A 121 2.76 -0.88 14.63
C ARG A 121 1.88 -0.53 13.42
N ALA A 122 2.08 0.64 12.83
CA ALA A 122 1.33 1.06 11.63
C ALA A 122 1.62 0.16 10.42
N PHE A 123 2.85 -0.34 10.27
CA PHE A 123 3.24 -1.33 9.27
C PHE A 123 2.48 -2.64 9.50
N LEU A 124 2.40 -3.13 10.74
CA LEU A 124 1.61 -4.32 11.04
C LEU A 124 0.13 -4.13 10.70
N ASN A 125 -0.44 -2.94 10.95
CA ASN A 125 -1.80 -2.62 10.51
C ASN A 125 -1.95 -2.73 8.99
N TYR A 126 -0.99 -2.23 8.21
CA TYR A 126 -0.99 -2.38 6.76
C TYR A 126 -0.84 -3.85 6.33
N TRP A 127 0.09 -4.59 6.94
CA TRP A 127 0.33 -5.98 6.59
C TRP A 127 -0.89 -6.86 6.84
N TYR A 128 -1.49 -6.76 8.03
CA TYR A 128 -2.69 -7.53 8.35
C TYR A 128 -3.94 -7.01 7.66
N GLY A 129 -4.09 -5.70 7.55
CA GLY A 129 -5.33 -5.08 7.09
C GLY A 129 -5.41 -4.84 5.59
N VAL A 130 -4.30 -4.93 4.86
CA VAL A 130 -4.26 -4.84 3.40
C VAL A 130 -3.74 -6.15 2.82
N VAL A 131 -2.47 -6.49 3.06
CA VAL A 131 -1.80 -7.62 2.38
C VAL A 131 -2.48 -8.96 2.70
N ILE A 132 -2.72 -9.23 3.98
CA ILE A 132 -3.40 -10.46 4.41
C ILE A 132 -4.87 -10.46 4.00
N GLU A 133 -5.51 -9.28 3.99
CA GLU A 133 -6.92 -9.15 3.62
C GLU A 133 -7.13 -9.43 2.11
N GLU A 134 -6.24 -8.95 1.24
CA GLU A 134 -6.23 -9.28 -0.20
C GLU A 134 -6.02 -10.78 -0.44
N ALA A 135 -5.06 -11.39 0.28
CA ALA A 135 -4.82 -12.82 0.20
C ALA A 135 -6.04 -13.64 0.67
N LEU A 136 -6.76 -13.17 1.70
CA LEU A 136 -8.01 -13.77 2.16
C LEU A 136 -9.13 -13.67 1.12
N GLN A 137 -9.30 -12.50 0.49
CA GLN A 137 -10.27 -12.30 -0.60
C GLN A 137 -10.00 -13.29 -1.73
N LEU A 138 -8.74 -13.38 -2.19
CA LEU A 138 -8.32 -14.29 -3.25
C LEU A 138 -8.58 -15.76 -2.87
N LYS A 139 -8.22 -16.18 -1.65
CA LYS A 139 -8.47 -17.57 -1.21
C LYS A 139 -9.95 -17.90 -1.20
N THR A 140 -10.78 -16.96 -0.76
CA THR A 140 -12.23 -17.13 -0.69
C THR A 140 -12.83 -17.21 -2.09
N GLU A 141 -12.33 -16.40 -3.02
CA GLU A 141 -12.72 -16.44 -4.43
C GLU A 141 -12.38 -17.79 -5.08
N GLU A 142 -11.16 -18.32 -4.84
CA GLU A 142 -10.77 -19.64 -5.34
C GLU A 142 -11.65 -20.77 -4.78
N GLU A 143 -12.00 -20.70 -3.49
CA GLU A 143 -12.92 -21.67 -2.87
C GLU A 143 -14.30 -21.63 -3.54
N LEU A 144 -14.84 -20.43 -3.77
CA LEU A 144 -16.14 -20.26 -4.43
C LEU A 144 -16.11 -20.70 -5.89
N ARG A 145 -15.09 -20.31 -6.65
CA ARG A 145 -14.88 -20.76 -8.03
C ARG A 145 -14.89 -22.30 -8.13
N LYS A 146 -14.18 -22.98 -7.24
CA LYS A 146 -14.18 -24.46 -7.18
C LYS A 146 -15.56 -25.03 -6.89
N GLN A 147 -16.35 -24.38 -6.03
CA GLN A 147 -17.72 -24.80 -5.72
C GLN A 147 -18.67 -24.59 -6.91
N HIS A 148 -18.57 -23.46 -7.62
CA HIS A 148 -19.33 -23.17 -8.83
C HIS A 148 -19.01 -24.17 -9.94
N HIS A 149 -17.73 -24.45 -10.18
CA HIS A 149 -17.31 -25.48 -11.13
C HIS A 149 -17.85 -26.87 -10.77
N ALA A 150 -17.80 -27.27 -9.49
CA ALA A 150 -18.37 -28.54 -9.05
C ALA A 150 -19.89 -28.64 -9.26
N ARG A 151 -20.59 -27.49 -9.33
CA ARG A 151 -22.03 -27.38 -9.58
C ARG A 151 -22.39 -27.09 -11.04
N GLY A 152 -21.41 -26.95 -11.92
CA GLY A 152 -21.61 -26.68 -13.35
C GLY A 152 -21.99 -25.23 -13.69
N PHE A 153 -21.78 -24.27 -12.79
CA PHE A 153 -22.01 -22.86 -13.08
C PHE A 153 -20.84 -22.23 -13.86
N PRO A 154 -21.11 -21.26 -14.75
CA PRO A 154 -20.07 -20.51 -15.46
C PRO A 154 -19.36 -19.51 -14.53
N ASP A 155 -18.08 -19.24 -14.79
CA ASP A 155 -17.34 -18.16 -14.12
C ASP A 155 -17.92 -16.80 -14.54
N THR A 156 -18.42 -16.03 -13.58
CA THR A 156 -19.03 -14.70 -13.81
C THR A 156 -18.58 -13.70 -12.76
N ASP A 157 -18.75 -12.40 -13.02
CA ASP A 157 -18.47 -11.30 -12.08
C ASP A 157 -19.24 -11.44 -10.75
N ASP A 158 -20.28 -12.28 -10.69
CA ASP A 158 -21.02 -12.64 -9.48
C ASP A 158 -20.12 -13.20 -8.37
N LEU A 159 -19.00 -13.84 -8.73
CA LEU A 159 -18.04 -14.37 -7.76
C LEU A 159 -17.45 -13.28 -6.86
N THR A 160 -17.16 -12.10 -7.40
CA THR A 160 -16.60 -11.01 -6.58
C THR A 160 -17.63 -10.51 -5.59
N GLU A 161 -18.87 -10.33 -6.03
CA GLU A 161 -19.97 -9.90 -5.16
C GLU A 161 -20.26 -10.96 -4.07
N GLU A 162 -20.20 -12.25 -4.41
CA GLU A 162 -20.36 -13.35 -3.46
C GLU A 162 -19.23 -13.40 -2.43
N VAL A 163 -17.97 -13.20 -2.83
CA VAL A 163 -16.81 -13.10 -1.91
C VAL A 163 -17.03 -11.98 -0.91
N PHE A 164 -17.42 -10.80 -1.40
CA PHE A 164 -17.61 -9.62 -0.56
C PHE A 164 -18.80 -9.82 0.39
N ALA A 165 -19.91 -10.37 -0.10
CA ALA A 165 -21.07 -10.69 0.72
C ALA A 165 -20.69 -11.68 1.85
N LYS A 166 -19.91 -12.70 1.52
CA LYS A 166 -19.44 -13.72 2.48
C LYS A 166 -18.49 -13.17 3.54
N LEU A 167 -17.58 -12.28 3.17
CA LEU A 167 -16.56 -11.74 4.08
C LEU A 167 -17.03 -10.51 4.86
N TYR A 168 -17.92 -9.69 4.31
CA TYR A 168 -18.20 -8.33 4.82
C TYR A 168 -19.69 -8.00 4.98
N GLU A 169 -20.59 -8.94 4.69
CA GLU A 169 -22.04 -8.77 4.71
C GLU A 169 -22.52 -7.62 3.80
N GLY A 170 -21.99 -7.56 2.58
CA GLY A 170 -22.44 -6.61 1.56
C GLY A 170 -21.73 -6.83 0.22
N GLY A 171 -22.35 -6.36 -0.87
CA GLY A 171 -21.72 -6.40 -2.18
C GLY A 171 -20.55 -5.42 -2.29
N ARG A 172 -19.59 -5.67 -3.18
CA ARG A 172 -18.40 -4.82 -3.38
C ARG A 172 -18.80 -3.38 -3.72
N GLU A 173 -19.76 -3.20 -4.63
CA GLU A 173 -20.20 -1.85 -5.01
C GLU A 173 -20.89 -1.12 -3.86
N GLU A 174 -21.70 -1.82 -3.07
CA GLU A 174 -22.40 -1.26 -1.91
C GLU A 174 -21.40 -0.83 -0.84
N LEU A 175 -20.50 -1.73 -0.47
CA LEU A 175 -19.45 -1.48 0.51
C LEU A 175 -18.52 -0.35 0.09
N PHE A 176 -18.21 -0.25 -1.21
CA PHE A 176 -17.42 0.87 -1.73
C PHE A 176 -18.16 2.20 -1.63
N ARG A 177 -19.48 2.23 -1.87
CA ARG A 177 -20.29 3.44 -1.65
C ARG A 177 -20.27 3.86 -0.18
N ASP A 178 -20.34 2.91 0.74
CA ASP A 178 -20.31 3.20 2.18
C ASP A 178 -18.93 3.67 2.63
N PHE A 179 -17.85 3.07 2.13
CA PHE A 179 -16.49 3.55 2.31
C PHE A 179 -16.32 5.02 1.91
N LEU A 180 -16.83 5.41 0.72
CA LEU A 180 -16.74 6.80 0.26
C LEU A 180 -17.54 7.78 1.15
N LYS A 181 -18.70 7.34 1.65
CA LYS A 181 -19.52 8.15 2.58
C LYS A 181 -18.81 8.35 3.91
N GLU A 182 -18.28 7.27 4.49
CA GLU A 182 -17.63 7.31 5.81
C GLU A 182 -16.30 8.07 5.79
N THR A 183 -15.55 8.01 4.70
CA THR A 183 -14.26 8.70 4.55
C THR A 183 -14.39 10.13 4.01
N TYR A 184 -15.62 10.59 3.75
CA TYR A 184 -15.92 11.90 3.13
C TYR A 184 -15.19 12.12 1.79
N LYS A 185 -14.81 11.04 1.09
CA LYS A 185 -14.12 11.11 -0.19
C LYS A 185 -15.12 11.35 -1.33
N LYS A 186 -14.84 12.36 -2.16
CA LYS A 186 -15.60 12.57 -3.41
C LYS A 186 -15.33 11.43 -4.38
N ARG A 187 -16.36 10.91 -5.03
CA ARG A 187 -16.25 9.91 -6.10
C ARG A 187 -15.47 10.53 -7.28
N ARG A 188 -14.19 10.19 -7.43
CA ARG A 188 -13.33 10.62 -8.54
C ARG A 188 -13.53 9.70 -9.76
N ALA A 189 -13.31 10.22 -10.97
CA ALA A 189 -13.44 9.47 -12.21
C ALA A 189 -12.35 8.40 -12.39
N SER A 190 -11.13 8.68 -11.92
CA SER A 190 -10.02 7.73 -11.82
C SER A 190 -9.78 7.36 -10.35
N ARG A 191 -9.63 6.05 -10.09
CA ARG A 191 -9.32 5.49 -8.77
C ARG A 191 -7.81 5.29 -8.69
N SER A 192 -7.17 5.81 -7.66
CA SER A 192 -5.75 5.53 -7.43
C SER A 192 -5.58 4.14 -6.80
N LEU A 193 -4.40 3.53 -6.96
CA LEU A 193 -4.05 2.29 -6.25
C LEU A 193 -4.17 2.48 -4.73
N SER A 194 -3.79 3.67 -4.22
CA SER A 194 -3.92 4.01 -2.80
C SER A 194 -5.37 4.03 -2.32
N ASP A 195 -6.32 4.47 -3.15
CA ASP A 195 -7.75 4.42 -2.80
C ASP A 195 -8.25 2.97 -2.68
N LEU A 196 -7.74 2.07 -3.51
CA LEU A 196 -8.08 0.63 -3.44
C LEU A 196 -7.51 -0.01 -2.17
N LYS A 197 -6.23 0.26 -1.84
CA LYS A 197 -5.61 -0.23 -0.61
C LYS A 197 -6.32 0.30 0.64
N GLU A 198 -6.71 1.58 0.61
CA GLU A 198 -7.44 2.17 1.72
C GLU A 198 -8.85 1.58 1.89
N PHE A 199 -9.53 1.29 0.77
CA PHE A 199 -10.79 0.55 0.80
C PHE A 199 -10.61 -0.85 1.39
N THR A 200 -9.56 -1.58 1.00
CA THR A 200 -9.23 -2.89 1.60
C THR A 200 -8.99 -2.77 3.10
N TYR A 201 -8.24 -1.76 3.54
CA TYR A 201 -8.01 -1.53 4.96
C TYR A 201 -9.31 -1.23 5.72
N TRP A 202 -10.22 -0.47 5.11
CA TRP A 202 -11.57 -0.24 5.65
C TRP A 202 -12.38 -1.54 5.77
N LEU A 203 -12.31 -2.43 4.76
CA LEU A 203 -12.97 -3.74 4.79
C LEU A 203 -12.44 -4.62 5.93
N PHE A 204 -11.12 -4.65 6.14
CA PHE A 204 -10.51 -5.33 7.29
C PHE A 204 -11.10 -4.80 8.61
N LYS A 205 -11.15 -3.47 8.80
CA LYS A 205 -11.72 -2.86 10.01
C LYS A 205 -13.19 -3.23 10.19
N ARG A 206 -13.98 -3.25 9.10
CA ARG A 206 -15.36 -3.72 9.12
C ARG A 206 -15.45 -5.19 9.53
N ARG A 207 -14.64 -6.07 8.92
CA ARG A 207 -14.62 -7.52 9.19
C ARG A 207 -14.34 -7.81 10.66
N VAL A 208 -13.34 -7.13 11.24
CA VAL A 208 -13.00 -7.23 12.67
C VAL A 208 -14.14 -6.76 13.58
N ARG A 209 -14.95 -5.79 13.13
CA ARG A 209 -16.08 -5.26 13.89
C ARG A 209 -17.31 -6.17 13.85
N ILE A 210 -17.60 -6.81 12.71
CA ILE A 210 -18.85 -7.57 12.51
C ILE A 210 -18.73 -9.05 12.91
N TRP A 211 -17.53 -9.65 12.83
CA TRP A 211 -17.33 -11.06 13.15
C TRP A 211 -16.78 -11.28 14.56
N ASP A 212 -17.05 -12.47 15.10
CA ASP A 212 -16.49 -12.89 16.37
C ASP A 212 -14.96 -13.13 16.26
N PRO A 213 -14.23 -13.04 17.39
CA PRO A 213 -12.77 -13.18 17.38
C PRO A 213 -12.25 -14.52 16.83
N ALA A 214 -13.00 -15.61 17.00
CA ALA A 214 -12.56 -16.93 16.52
C ALA A 214 -12.65 -16.99 14.99
N ARG A 215 -13.73 -16.46 14.40
CA ARG A 215 -13.84 -16.30 12.95
C ARG A 215 -12.77 -15.37 12.39
N VAL A 216 -12.56 -14.21 13.00
CA VAL A 216 -11.52 -13.25 12.57
C VAL A 216 -10.14 -13.93 12.53
N ALA A 217 -9.77 -14.68 13.57
CA ALA A 217 -8.50 -15.39 13.64
C ALA A 217 -8.39 -16.52 12.60
N SER A 218 -9.49 -17.25 12.35
CA SER A 218 -9.56 -18.28 11.31
C SER A 218 -9.36 -17.69 9.91
N ASP A 219 -10.04 -16.59 9.59
CA ASP A 219 -9.92 -15.88 8.32
C ASP A 219 -8.52 -15.30 8.14
N THR A 220 -7.94 -14.69 9.18
CA THR A 220 -6.54 -14.22 9.15
C THR A 220 -5.57 -15.38 8.89
N ARG A 221 -5.77 -16.55 9.51
CA ARG A 221 -4.96 -17.75 9.25
C ARG A 221 -5.12 -18.21 7.79
N LYS A 222 -6.33 -18.18 7.25
CA LYS A 222 -6.59 -18.51 5.84
C LYS A 222 -5.82 -17.58 4.90
N GLY A 223 -5.86 -16.26 5.14
CA GLY A 223 -5.09 -15.28 4.38
C GLY A 223 -3.58 -15.50 4.47
N LEU A 224 -3.05 -15.80 5.67
CA LEU A 224 -1.64 -16.12 5.89
C LEU A 224 -1.17 -17.34 5.10
N VAL A 225 -1.96 -18.43 5.13
CA VAL A 225 -1.66 -19.65 4.36
C VAL A 225 -1.63 -19.33 2.86
N ARG A 226 -2.63 -18.58 2.37
CA ARG A 226 -2.68 -18.19 0.96
C ARG A 226 -1.49 -17.33 0.54
N LEU A 227 -1.10 -16.36 1.36
CA LEU A 227 0.07 -15.54 1.07
C LEU A 227 1.35 -16.40 1.02
N GLY A 228 1.47 -17.41 1.89
CA GLY A 228 2.55 -18.39 1.84
C GLY A 228 2.57 -19.18 0.53
N GLU A 229 1.42 -19.68 0.07
CA GLU A 229 1.28 -20.39 -1.21
C GLU A 229 1.76 -19.52 -2.39
N LEU A 230 1.33 -18.27 -2.46
CA LEU A 230 1.71 -17.32 -3.53
C LEU A 230 3.22 -17.09 -3.57
N ARG A 231 3.83 -16.84 -2.41
CA ARG A 231 5.28 -16.59 -2.31
C ARG A 231 6.11 -17.81 -2.68
N SER A 232 5.59 -19.02 -2.44
CA SER A 232 6.23 -20.26 -2.88
C SER A 232 6.06 -20.49 -4.38
N SER A 233 4.91 -20.14 -4.97
CA SER A 233 4.67 -20.23 -6.41
C SER A 233 5.59 -19.32 -7.24
N ASP A 234 5.89 -18.11 -6.75
CA ASP A 234 6.81 -17.18 -7.40
C ASP A 234 8.25 -17.72 -7.49
N CYS A 235 8.64 -18.64 -6.60
CA CYS A 235 9.96 -19.29 -6.64
C CYS A 235 10.11 -20.30 -7.78
N TYR A 236 9.01 -20.84 -8.34
CA TYR A 236 9.06 -21.81 -9.45
C TYR A 236 9.17 -21.17 -10.83
N LEU A 237 8.97 -19.85 -10.94
CA LEU A 237 9.05 -19.10 -12.19
C LEU A 237 10.38 -18.32 -12.34
N GLY A 238 11.30 -18.47 -11.39
CA GLY A 238 12.56 -17.71 -11.32
C GLY A 238 13.84 -18.56 -11.37
N SER A 239 13.76 -19.81 -11.84
CA SER A 239 14.91 -20.72 -12.01
C SER A 239 15.11 -21.12 -13.46
#